data_AF-A0A2K6F5G0-F1
#
_entry.id   AF-A0A2K6F5G0-F1
#
_cell.length_a   1.000
_cell.length_b   1.000
_cell.length_c   1.000
_cell.angle_alpha   90.00
_cell.angle_beta   90.00
_cell.angle_gamma   90.00
#
_symmetry.space_group_name_H-M   'P 1'
#
loop_
_entity.id
_entity.type
_entity.pdbx_description
1 polymer ?
#
loop_
_entity_poly.entity_id
_entity_poly.type
_entity_poly.pdbx_seq_one_letter_code
_entity_poly.pdbx_strand_id
1 'polypeptide(L)'
;ECCCLGPWPPGPRACLCAPVPSYSLALYRTKERGQPSLQDYHVFFKNVAGHYISPFHDIPLKKARNDEYENLFNMVVEIATKEPLNPIKQDVKNGKLRYTANIFPHKDYIWNYGALPQTWEDPHQKDKSINCCGNNDPIDVCEIGSKVLSRGEVIHVKILGVLSLIDEGETDWKLIAINANDPEASKFHDIGDVKKFKPGYLEATLNWFRVYKVPEGKPENQFAFNGEFKNKAFALEVIKSTHECWKALLMKKCSAGAINCTNVQVCDSPFHCTQDEARSLVESVSFSLNEESNEEEQA
;
A
#
# COMPACT_ATOMS: atom_id res chain seq x y z
N GLU A 1 -39.77 -23.96 -64.23
CA GLU A 1 -39.37 -25.22 -63.57
C GLU A 1 -38.01 -25.06 -62.93
N CYS A 2 -37.79 -25.81 -61.85
CA CYS A 2 -36.70 -25.72 -60.89
C CYS A 2 -35.29 -26.02 -61.43
N CYS A 3 -34.32 -25.74 -60.53
CA CYS A 3 -32.96 -26.29 -60.37
C CYS A 3 -31.84 -25.37 -60.91
N CYS A 4 -31.12 -24.59 -60.09
CA CYS A 4 -30.25 -24.86 -58.92
C CYS A 4 -28.83 -25.37 -59.28
N LEU A 5 -27.84 -24.76 -58.59
CA LEU A 5 -26.45 -25.17 -58.30
C LEU A 5 -25.37 -24.72 -59.31
N GLY A 6 -24.30 -23.98 -58.95
CA GLY A 6 -23.82 -23.51 -57.64
C GLY A 6 -22.67 -22.48 -57.76
N PRO A 7 -22.21 -21.87 -56.65
CA PRO A 7 -21.19 -20.82 -56.66
C PRO A 7 -19.77 -21.33 -56.35
N TRP A 8 -18.80 -20.47 -56.71
CA TRP A 8 -17.33 -20.54 -56.54
C TRP A 8 -16.77 -21.21 -55.26
N PRO A 9 -15.51 -21.69 -55.29
CA PRO A 9 -14.86 -22.29 -54.14
C PRO A 9 -14.56 -21.25 -53.04
N PRO A 10 -14.56 -21.64 -51.76
CA PRO A 10 -14.25 -20.73 -50.66
C PRO A 10 -12.74 -20.47 -50.60
N GLY A 11 -12.37 -19.19 -50.50
CA GLY A 11 -11.02 -18.76 -50.15
C GLY A 11 -10.62 -19.19 -48.72
N PRO A 12 -9.32 -19.17 -48.39
CA PRO A 12 -8.82 -19.65 -47.12
C PRO A 12 -9.42 -18.85 -45.96
N ARG A 13 -10.07 -19.56 -45.03
CA ARG A 13 -10.55 -19.01 -43.76
C ARG A 13 -9.36 -18.44 -42.99
N ALA A 14 -9.35 -17.13 -42.80
CA ALA A 14 -8.47 -16.49 -41.83
C ALA A 14 -8.78 -17.09 -40.45
N CYS A 15 -7.82 -17.81 -39.89
CA CYS A 15 -7.85 -18.24 -38.50
C CYS A 15 -7.80 -16.96 -37.65
N LEU A 16 -8.95 -16.55 -37.14
CA LEU A 16 -9.03 -15.57 -36.06
C LEU A 16 -8.42 -16.24 -34.83
N CYS A 17 -7.10 -16.11 -34.67
CA CYS A 17 -6.47 -16.38 -33.39
C CYS A 17 -7.09 -15.41 -32.37
N ALA A 18 -7.88 -15.96 -31.45
CA ALA A 18 -8.32 -15.24 -30.27
C ALA A 18 -7.07 -14.63 -29.59
N PRO A 19 -7.14 -13.39 -29.07
CA PRO A 19 -6.03 -12.82 -28.33
C PRO A 19 -5.75 -13.72 -27.13
N VAL A 20 -4.55 -14.29 -27.11
CA VAL A 20 -4.03 -14.99 -25.94
C VAL A 20 -4.02 -13.96 -24.80
N PRO A 21 -4.60 -14.24 -23.62
CA PRO A 21 -4.50 -13.33 -22.50
C PRO A 21 -3.01 -13.11 -22.22
N SER A 22 -2.52 -11.88 -22.40
CA SER A 22 -1.20 -11.55 -21.92
C SER A 22 -1.28 -11.57 -20.39
N TYR A 23 -0.91 -12.68 -19.78
CA TYR A 23 -0.65 -12.72 -18.35
C TYR A 23 0.55 -11.81 -18.11
N SER A 24 0.29 -10.53 -17.87
CA SER A 24 1.28 -9.62 -17.31
C SER A 24 1.77 -10.26 -16.02
N LEU A 25 2.99 -10.79 -16.03
CA LEU A 25 3.61 -11.31 -14.83
C LEU A 25 3.59 -10.22 -13.76
N ALA A 26 3.07 -10.53 -12.58
CA ALA A 26 3.14 -9.61 -11.45
C ALA A 26 4.62 -9.28 -11.18
N LEU A 27 4.94 -7.98 -11.14
CA LEU A 27 6.30 -7.49 -10.91
C LEU A 27 6.85 -7.93 -9.53
N TYR A 28 5.94 -8.15 -8.58
CA TYR A 28 6.23 -8.55 -7.22
C TYR A 28 5.36 -9.74 -6.83
N ARG A 29 5.92 -10.64 -6.02
CA ARG A 29 5.24 -11.82 -5.48
C ARG A 29 5.39 -11.83 -3.97
N THR A 30 4.41 -12.40 -3.29
CA THR A 30 4.44 -12.55 -1.84
C THR A 30 4.90 -13.96 -1.43
N LYS A 31 5.45 -14.07 -0.21
CA LYS A 31 5.83 -15.32 0.43
C LYS A 31 5.37 -15.31 1.88
N GLU A 32 4.39 -16.15 2.18
CA GLU A 32 3.82 -16.27 3.53
C GLU A 32 4.68 -17.17 4.43
N ARG A 33 4.71 -16.79 5.71
CA ARG A 33 5.33 -17.49 6.85
C ARG A 33 4.39 -17.41 8.06
N GLY A 34 4.46 -18.40 8.95
CA GLY A 34 3.54 -18.53 10.08
C GLY A 34 2.12 -18.95 9.68
N GLN A 35 1.20 -18.93 10.65
CA GLN A 35 -0.18 -19.36 10.43
C GLN A 35 -1.13 -18.15 10.34
N PRO A 36 -1.98 -18.04 9.30
CA PRO A 36 -2.95 -16.95 9.19
C PRO A 36 -3.78 -16.79 10.47
N SER A 37 -4.00 -15.53 10.86
CA SER A 37 -4.72 -15.14 12.08
C SER A 37 -4.02 -15.47 13.41
N LEU A 38 -2.72 -15.81 13.37
CA LEU A 38 -1.83 -15.85 14.54
C LEU A 38 -0.78 -14.73 14.46
N GLN A 39 -0.12 -14.44 15.59
CA GLN A 39 0.85 -13.33 15.70
C GLN A 39 2.16 -13.57 14.93
N ASP A 40 2.45 -14.83 14.58
CA ASP A 40 3.63 -15.26 13.83
C ASP A 40 3.43 -15.16 12.31
N TYR A 41 2.27 -14.72 11.84
CA TYR A 41 1.98 -14.58 10.42
C TYR A 41 2.66 -13.37 9.79
N HIS A 42 3.47 -13.64 8.75
CA HIS A 42 4.21 -12.62 8.00
C HIS A 42 4.06 -12.84 6.50
N VAL A 43 3.98 -11.75 5.74
CA VAL A 43 4.00 -11.76 4.26
C VAL A 43 5.23 -11.02 3.76
N PHE A 44 6.22 -11.76 3.29
CA PHE A 44 7.44 -11.23 2.68
C PHE A 44 7.26 -10.98 1.19
N PHE A 45 8.11 -10.12 0.63
CA PHE A 45 8.06 -9.75 -0.79
C PHE A 45 9.25 -10.29 -1.56
N LYS A 46 9.00 -10.65 -2.81
CA LYS A 46 10.00 -11.03 -3.79
C LYS A 46 9.80 -10.25 -5.09
N ASN A 47 10.89 -9.86 -5.73
CA ASN A 47 10.83 -9.29 -7.08
C ASN A 47 10.69 -10.37 -8.16
N VAL A 48 10.68 -9.96 -9.44
CA VAL A 48 10.60 -10.88 -10.58
C VAL A 48 11.71 -11.94 -10.63
N ALA A 49 12.90 -11.63 -10.12
CA ALA A 49 14.03 -12.56 -10.06
C ALA A 49 13.92 -13.57 -8.90
N GLY A 50 12.90 -13.45 -8.03
CA GLY A 50 12.71 -14.33 -6.88
C GLY A 50 13.54 -13.95 -5.65
N HIS A 51 14.22 -12.80 -5.71
CA HIS A 51 15.00 -12.19 -4.63
C HIS A 51 14.08 -11.52 -3.61
N TYR A 52 14.39 -11.69 -2.32
CA TYR A 52 13.66 -11.01 -1.25
C TYR A 52 13.95 -9.51 -1.29
N ILE A 53 12.93 -8.73 -0.98
CA ILE A 53 12.97 -7.26 -0.97
C ILE A 53 12.13 -6.73 0.18
N SER A 54 12.44 -5.52 0.63
CA SER A 54 11.56 -4.73 1.50
C SER A 54 10.48 -4.03 0.66
N PRO A 55 9.17 -4.24 0.94
CA PRO A 55 8.13 -3.46 0.28
C PRO A 55 8.21 -1.97 0.60
N PHE A 56 8.80 -1.60 1.74
CA PHE A 56 8.93 -0.22 2.16
C PHE A 56 10.09 0.48 1.43
N HIS A 57 11.26 -0.17 1.34
CA HIS A 57 12.48 0.50 0.85
C HIS A 57 12.85 0.17 -0.60
N ASP A 58 12.58 -1.06 -1.06
CA ASP A 58 13.10 -1.55 -2.34
C ASP A 58 12.11 -1.38 -3.51
N ILE A 59 10.80 -1.30 -3.23
CA ILE A 59 9.81 -1.00 -4.28
C ILE A 59 9.92 0.49 -4.62
N PRO A 60 10.20 0.88 -5.88
CA PRO A 60 10.32 2.28 -6.24
C PRO A 60 9.02 3.06 -5.99
N LEU A 61 9.11 4.31 -5.52
CA LEU A 61 7.92 5.18 -5.36
C LEU A 61 7.12 5.34 -6.67
N LYS A 62 7.83 5.57 -7.78
CA LYS A 62 7.25 5.76 -9.12
C LYS A 62 7.64 4.63 -10.06
N LYS A 63 6.77 4.35 -11.03
CA LYS A 63 7.11 3.49 -12.18
C LYS A 63 8.22 4.16 -13.01
N ALA A 64 9.24 3.41 -13.43
CA ALA A 64 10.39 3.96 -14.17
C ALA A 64 9.99 4.64 -15.49
N ARG A 65 10.74 5.71 -15.82
CA ARG A 65 10.59 6.67 -16.92
C ARG A 65 10.21 6.02 -18.26
N ASN A 66 8.94 6.15 -18.63
CA ASN A 66 8.52 6.41 -20.01
C ASN A 66 7.45 7.51 -19.90
N ASP A 67 7.75 8.67 -20.49
CA ASP A 67 7.17 10.00 -20.27
C ASP A 67 5.67 10.17 -20.57
N GLU A 68 4.89 9.09 -20.71
CA GLU A 68 3.45 9.18 -20.98
C GLU A 68 2.57 9.24 -19.72
N TYR A 69 3.13 8.91 -18.54
CA TYR A 69 2.38 8.89 -17.27
C TYR A 69 3.19 9.46 -16.10
N GLU A 70 3.47 10.78 -16.10
CA GLU A 70 4.35 11.46 -15.12
C GLU A 70 3.99 11.27 -13.63
N ASN A 71 2.80 10.75 -13.30
CA ASN A 71 2.27 10.67 -11.94
C ASN A 71 1.61 9.33 -11.58
N LEU A 72 2.17 8.21 -12.07
CA LEU A 72 1.83 6.88 -11.56
C LEU A 72 2.78 6.46 -10.44
N PHE A 73 2.18 6.04 -9.32
CA PHE A 73 2.89 5.62 -8.12
C PHE A 73 2.63 4.14 -7.85
N ASN A 74 3.61 3.45 -7.26
CA ASN A 74 3.36 2.14 -6.70
C ASN A 74 2.63 2.29 -5.37
N MET A 75 1.59 1.52 -5.15
CA MET A 75 0.94 1.34 -3.85
C MET A 75 1.10 -0.11 -3.44
N VAL A 76 1.48 -0.34 -2.19
CA VAL A 76 1.51 -1.67 -1.57
C VAL A 76 0.30 -1.79 -0.65
N VAL A 77 -0.52 -2.82 -0.83
CA VAL A 77 -1.66 -3.11 0.04
C VAL A 77 -1.15 -3.66 1.37
N GLU A 78 -1.26 -2.84 2.42
CA GLU A 78 -0.65 -3.01 3.75
C GLU A 78 0.90 -2.97 3.75
N ILE A 79 1.50 -2.28 4.73
CA ILE A 79 2.94 -2.31 5.02
C ILE A 79 3.11 -2.33 6.54
N ALA A 80 4.09 -3.10 7.05
CA ALA A 80 4.56 -2.96 8.43
C ALA A 80 6.02 -2.47 8.45
N THR A 81 6.38 -1.64 9.42
CA THR A 81 7.59 -0.81 9.33
C THR A 81 8.75 -1.25 10.24
N LYS A 82 8.47 -2.11 11.24
CA LYS A 82 9.36 -2.29 12.39
C LYS A 82 10.25 -3.54 12.33
N GLU A 83 9.97 -4.47 11.42
CA GLU A 83 10.70 -5.73 11.32
C GLU A 83 11.64 -5.76 10.09
N PRO A 84 12.74 -6.55 10.14
CA PRO A 84 13.65 -6.68 9.00
C PRO A 84 12.94 -7.09 7.72
N LEU A 85 13.26 -6.41 6.61
CA LEU A 85 12.59 -6.56 5.30
C LEU A 85 11.11 -6.14 5.27
N ASN A 86 10.60 -5.53 6.34
CA ASN A 86 9.26 -4.93 6.41
C ASN A 86 8.13 -5.84 5.89
N PRO A 87 8.05 -7.13 6.31
CA PRO A 87 6.95 -8.00 5.91
C PRO A 87 5.62 -7.44 6.41
N ILE A 88 4.52 -7.72 5.70
CA ILE A 88 3.20 -7.41 6.24
C ILE A 88 2.92 -8.33 7.41
N LYS A 89 2.43 -7.74 8.50
CA LYS A 89 2.03 -8.41 9.74
C LYS A 89 0.82 -7.69 10.31
N GLN A 90 -0.06 -8.44 10.97
CA GLN A 90 -1.21 -7.86 11.64
C GLN A 90 -0.79 -7.10 12.91
N ASP A 91 -1.34 -5.89 13.10
CA ASP A 91 -1.09 -5.08 14.29
C ASP A 91 -1.53 -5.81 15.57
N VAL A 92 -0.74 -5.70 16.64
CA VAL A 92 -1.00 -6.31 17.94
C VAL A 92 -1.15 -5.20 18.97
N LYS A 93 -2.33 -5.13 19.59
CA LYS A 93 -2.64 -4.15 20.63
C LYS A 93 -3.04 -4.89 21.91
N ASN A 94 -2.39 -4.58 23.03
CA ASN A 94 -2.62 -5.23 24.32
C ASN A 94 -2.51 -6.77 24.25
N GLY A 95 -1.53 -7.28 23.50
CA GLY A 95 -1.30 -8.73 23.32
C GLY A 95 -2.32 -9.46 22.45
N LYS A 96 -3.25 -8.73 21.79
CA LYS A 96 -4.26 -9.30 20.90
C LYS A 96 -4.13 -8.73 19.50
N LEU A 97 -4.42 -9.55 18.50
CA LEU A 97 -4.54 -9.11 17.12
C LEU A 97 -5.62 -8.03 17.02
N ARG A 98 -5.26 -6.91 16.39
CA ARG A 98 -6.14 -5.77 16.23
C ARG A 98 -7.04 -5.96 15.01
N TYR A 99 -8.30 -5.56 15.19
CA TYR A 99 -9.30 -5.50 14.13
C TYR A 99 -9.99 -4.15 14.20
N THR A 100 -10.23 -3.53 13.05
CA THR A 100 -11.01 -2.30 12.97
C THR A 100 -12.49 -2.61 13.17
N ALA A 101 -13.19 -1.77 13.92
CA ALA A 101 -14.62 -1.95 14.17
C ALA A 101 -15.44 -1.67 12.90
N ASN A 102 -16.58 -2.36 12.77
CA ASN A 102 -17.60 -2.01 11.79
C ASN A 102 -18.35 -0.76 12.26
N ILE A 103 -18.27 0.31 11.48
CA ILE A 103 -18.92 1.60 11.77
C ILE A 103 -20.13 1.70 10.87
N PHE A 104 -21.34 1.45 11.39
CA PHE A 104 -22.56 1.49 10.57
C PHE A 104 -22.65 2.81 9.76
N PRO A 105 -22.94 2.76 8.44
CA PRO A 105 -23.34 1.61 7.63
C PRO A 105 -22.19 0.82 6.98
N HIS A 106 -20.95 1.16 7.32
CA HIS A 106 -19.74 0.62 6.73
C HIS A 106 -19.31 -0.70 7.37
N LYS A 107 -18.76 -1.58 6.54
CA LYS A 107 -18.13 -2.84 6.94
C LYS A 107 -16.64 -2.73 6.64
N ASP A 108 -15.81 -3.04 7.63
CA ASP A 108 -14.35 -3.01 7.55
C ASP A 108 -13.81 -1.68 6.97
N TYR A 109 -12.71 -1.73 6.22
CA TYR A 109 -12.24 -0.63 5.40
C TYR A 109 -13.14 -0.47 4.16
N ILE A 110 -13.52 0.77 3.86
CA ILE A 110 -14.38 1.08 2.71
C ILE A 110 -13.62 1.32 1.39
N TRP A 111 -12.31 1.07 1.40
CA TRP A 111 -11.38 1.14 0.26
C TRP A 111 -10.37 0.01 0.35
N ASN A 112 -9.60 -0.22 -0.72
CA ASN A 112 -8.33 -0.91 -0.55
C ASN A 112 -7.37 0.04 0.17
N TYR A 113 -6.74 -0.42 1.25
CA TYR A 113 -5.87 0.40 2.10
C TYR A 113 -4.42 -0.08 2.05
N GLY A 114 -3.49 0.87 2.07
CA GLY A 114 -2.07 0.58 1.96
C GLY A 114 -1.25 1.85 2.03
N ALA A 115 -0.03 1.81 1.52
CA ALA A 115 0.87 2.96 1.57
C ALA A 115 1.72 3.09 0.31
N LEU A 116 2.27 4.27 0.07
CA LEU A 116 3.29 4.45 -0.97
C LEU A 116 4.66 4.02 -0.42
N PRO A 117 5.39 3.14 -1.12
CA PRO A 117 6.74 2.78 -0.70
C PRO A 117 7.67 3.98 -0.85
N GLN A 118 8.79 3.96 -0.15
CA GLN A 118 9.78 5.03 -0.15
C GLN A 118 9.23 6.39 0.27
N THR A 119 8.27 6.43 1.19
CA THR A 119 7.76 7.66 1.80
C THR A 119 7.77 7.52 3.31
N TRP A 120 7.99 8.58 4.06
CA TRP A 120 7.97 8.51 5.51
C TRP A 120 7.52 9.84 6.11
N GLU A 121 6.54 9.78 7.00
CA GLU A 121 6.04 10.91 7.78
C GLU A 121 6.90 11.09 9.04
N ASP A 122 8.01 11.82 8.89
CA ASP A 122 9.02 12.00 9.96
C ASP A 122 8.40 12.60 11.25
N PRO A 123 8.48 11.91 12.40
CA PRO A 123 7.91 12.37 13.68
C PRO A 123 8.65 13.55 14.32
N HIS A 124 9.79 13.95 13.76
CA HIS A 124 10.55 15.12 14.19
C HIS A 124 10.36 16.32 13.27
N GLN A 125 9.71 16.13 12.12
CA GLN A 125 9.40 17.20 11.19
C GLN A 125 7.97 17.68 11.39
N LYS A 126 7.82 18.93 11.83
CA LYS A 126 6.51 19.59 11.84
C LYS A 126 6.08 19.93 10.42
N ASP A 127 4.87 19.53 10.06
CA ASP A 127 4.24 19.98 8.83
C ASP A 127 3.95 21.49 8.94
N LYS A 128 4.36 22.25 7.92
CA LYS A 128 4.23 23.72 7.92
C LYS A 128 2.79 24.20 7.85
N SER A 129 1.89 23.39 7.32
CA SER A 129 0.48 23.72 7.10
C SER A 129 -0.43 23.27 8.25
N ILE A 130 -0.01 22.25 9.02
CA ILE A 130 -0.81 21.64 10.09
C ILE A 130 -0.24 21.91 11.49
N ASN A 131 1.07 22.18 11.60
CA ASN A 131 1.80 22.37 12.86
C ASN A 131 1.84 21.13 13.78
N CYS A 132 1.63 19.94 13.22
CA CYS A 132 1.81 18.62 13.87
C CYS A 132 3.00 17.87 13.26
N CYS A 133 3.63 16.98 14.02
CA CYS A 133 4.68 16.08 13.52
C CYS A 133 4.08 14.88 12.78
N GLY A 134 4.83 14.17 11.94
CA GLY A 134 4.34 12.95 11.27
C GLY A 134 4.11 11.77 12.23
N ASN A 135 3.32 10.79 11.80
CA ASN A 135 2.97 9.57 12.55
C ASN A 135 4.05 8.46 12.52
N ASN A 136 5.23 8.73 11.94
CA ASN A 136 6.35 7.80 11.80
C ASN A 136 6.09 6.60 10.85
N ASP A 137 5.07 6.64 10.01
CA ASP A 137 4.76 5.58 9.02
C ASP A 137 4.92 6.08 7.56
N PRO A 138 4.90 5.18 6.56
CA PRO A 138 4.77 5.59 5.17
C PRO A 138 3.42 6.26 4.91
N ILE A 139 3.34 7.12 3.89
CA ILE A 139 2.11 7.85 3.61
C ILE A 139 1.00 6.90 3.16
N ASP A 140 -0.16 7.02 3.82
CA ASP A 140 -1.29 6.12 3.61
C ASP A 140 -2.06 6.42 2.32
N VAL A 141 -2.67 5.39 1.76
CA VAL A 141 -3.43 5.44 0.51
C VAL A 141 -4.77 4.73 0.66
N CYS A 142 -5.83 5.46 0.32
CA CYS A 142 -7.19 4.99 0.12
C CYS A 142 -7.42 4.80 -1.39
N GLU A 143 -7.39 3.55 -1.87
CA GLU A 143 -7.61 3.25 -3.29
C GLU A 143 -9.08 2.90 -3.56
N ILE A 144 -9.71 3.70 -4.43
CA ILE A 144 -11.18 3.79 -4.58
C ILE A 144 -11.76 3.01 -5.77
N GLY A 145 -10.92 2.18 -6.40
CA GLY A 145 -11.27 1.34 -7.54
C GLY A 145 -12.34 0.30 -7.19
N SER A 146 -12.85 -0.33 -8.23
CA SER A 146 -13.91 -1.34 -8.16
C SER A 146 -13.41 -2.72 -7.74
N LYS A 147 -12.14 -3.03 -8.03
CA LYS A 147 -11.52 -4.33 -7.71
C LYS A 147 -11.12 -4.35 -6.22
N VAL A 148 -11.54 -5.38 -5.50
CA VAL A 148 -10.97 -5.71 -4.18
C VAL A 148 -9.59 -6.33 -4.39
N LEU A 149 -8.56 -5.71 -3.81
CA LEU A 149 -7.16 -6.12 -3.96
C LEU A 149 -6.76 -7.11 -2.87
N SER A 150 -5.74 -7.93 -3.17
CA SER A 150 -5.19 -8.86 -2.19
C SER A 150 -4.13 -8.17 -1.32
N ARG A 151 -4.01 -8.61 -0.06
CA ARG A 151 -2.91 -8.20 0.83
C ARG A 151 -1.55 -8.45 0.16
N GLY A 152 -0.68 -7.44 0.20
CA GLY A 152 0.63 -7.45 -0.45
C GLY A 152 0.60 -7.36 -1.97
N GLU A 153 -0.56 -7.12 -2.58
CA GLU A 153 -0.60 -6.74 -4.00
C GLU A 153 0.06 -5.37 -4.17
N VAL A 154 0.90 -5.24 -5.21
CA VAL A 154 1.56 -3.99 -5.57
C VAL A 154 0.94 -3.51 -6.88
N ILE A 155 0.27 -2.37 -6.83
CA ILE A 155 -0.47 -1.81 -7.97
C ILE A 155 0.03 -0.42 -8.34
N HIS A 156 -0.26 -0.01 -9.57
CA HIS A 156 -0.03 1.36 -9.99
C HIS A 156 -1.28 2.20 -9.75
N VAL A 157 -1.13 3.34 -9.08
CA VAL A 157 -2.24 4.23 -8.75
C VAL A 157 -2.04 5.64 -9.30
N LYS A 158 -3.16 6.28 -9.65
CA LYS A 158 -3.25 7.71 -9.92
C LYS A 158 -3.68 8.43 -8.64
N ILE A 159 -2.88 9.40 -8.21
CA ILE A 159 -3.23 10.26 -7.07
C ILE A 159 -4.27 11.29 -7.51
N LEU A 160 -5.33 11.43 -6.71
CA LEU A 160 -6.45 12.34 -6.96
C LEU A 160 -6.51 13.48 -5.94
N GLY A 161 -6.08 13.24 -4.70
CA GLY A 161 -6.06 14.25 -3.64
C GLY A 161 -5.56 13.67 -2.32
N VAL A 162 -5.72 14.43 -1.24
CA VAL A 162 -5.28 14.01 0.10
C VAL A 162 -6.18 14.60 1.18
N LEU A 163 -6.40 13.83 2.25
CA LEU A 163 -7.03 14.26 3.49
C LEU A 163 -5.97 14.35 4.61
N SER A 164 -6.05 15.39 5.43
CA SER A 164 -5.17 15.57 6.59
C SER A 164 -5.90 15.16 7.86
N LEU A 165 -5.65 13.94 8.33
CA LEU A 165 -6.09 13.48 9.64
C LEU A 165 -5.10 14.00 10.70
N ILE A 166 -5.65 14.45 11.83
CA ILE A 166 -4.87 14.70 13.05
C ILE A 166 -5.22 13.58 14.02
N ASP A 167 -4.32 12.61 14.13
CA ASP A 167 -4.49 11.41 14.92
C ASP A 167 -3.69 11.54 16.23
N GLU A 168 -4.38 11.76 17.34
CA GLU A 168 -3.75 11.91 18.67
C GLU A 168 -2.61 12.95 18.75
N GLY A 169 -2.67 13.99 17.90
CA GLY A 169 -1.69 15.08 17.84
C GLY A 169 -0.63 14.92 16.74
N GLU A 170 -0.66 13.81 16.01
CA GLU A 170 0.20 13.52 14.87
C GLU A 170 -0.52 13.83 13.55
N THR A 171 0.24 14.27 12.56
CA THR A 171 -0.20 14.37 11.18
C THR A 171 -0.23 12.97 10.59
N ASP A 172 -1.35 12.63 9.99
CA ASP A 172 -1.57 11.34 9.34
C ASP A 172 -2.24 11.59 7.97
N TRP A 173 -1.43 11.60 6.90
CA TRP A 173 -1.91 11.94 5.57
C TRP A 173 -2.58 10.76 4.89
N LYS A 174 -3.82 10.95 4.43
CA LYS A 174 -4.59 9.92 3.72
C LYS A 174 -4.77 10.29 2.26
N LEU A 175 -3.94 9.73 1.38
CA LEU A 175 -4.05 9.96 -0.06
C LEU A 175 -5.32 9.31 -0.62
N ILE A 176 -6.00 9.99 -1.53
CA ILE A 176 -7.08 9.42 -2.33
C ILE A 176 -6.52 9.06 -3.69
N ALA A 177 -6.61 7.79 -4.07
CA ALA A 177 -6.05 7.28 -5.30
C ALA A 177 -6.99 6.30 -6.00
N ILE A 178 -6.73 6.03 -7.28
CA ILE A 178 -7.43 5.00 -8.04
C ILE A 178 -6.43 4.15 -8.80
N ASN A 179 -6.64 2.84 -8.84
CA ASN A 179 -5.86 1.91 -9.64
C ASN A 179 -5.86 2.37 -11.11
N ALA A 180 -4.67 2.50 -11.70
CA ALA A 180 -4.50 2.95 -13.08
C ALA A 180 -5.15 2.00 -14.10
N ASN A 181 -5.34 0.73 -13.73
CA ASN A 181 -6.01 -0.28 -14.54
C ASN A 181 -7.50 -0.43 -14.21
N ASP A 182 -8.07 0.39 -13.32
CA ASP A 182 -9.52 0.37 -13.08
C ASP A 182 -10.27 0.80 -14.36
N PRO A 183 -11.38 0.12 -14.74
CA PRO A 183 -12.15 0.46 -15.94
C PRO A 183 -12.62 1.92 -16.00
N GLU A 184 -12.78 2.57 -14.85
CA GLU A 184 -13.20 3.96 -14.74
C GLU A 184 -12.03 4.93 -14.49
N ALA A 185 -10.78 4.47 -14.41
CA ALA A 185 -9.62 5.29 -14.06
C ALA A 185 -9.45 6.52 -14.97
N SER A 186 -9.89 6.45 -16.22
CA SER A 186 -9.86 7.58 -17.17
C SER A 186 -10.86 8.70 -16.87
N LYS A 187 -11.79 8.51 -15.92
CA LYS A 187 -12.73 9.54 -15.47
C LYS A 187 -12.19 10.38 -14.31
N PHE A 188 -11.18 9.88 -13.60
CA PHE A 188 -10.67 10.48 -12.36
C PHE A 188 -9.29 11.09 -12.58
N HIS A 189 -9.18 12.41 -12.54
CA HIS A 189 -7.93 13.15 -12.72
C HIS A 189 -7.57 14.03 -11.53
N ASP A 190 -8.57 14.46 -10.76
CA ASP A 190 -8.42 15.24 -9.53
C ASP A 190 -9.54 14.89 -8.52
N ILE A 191 -9.47 15.44 -7.32
CA ILE A 191 -10.39 15.16 -6.21
C ILE A 191 -11.84 15.57 -6.53
N GLY A 192 -12.02 16.56 -7.41
CA GLY A 192 -13.34 17.01 -7.88
C GLY A 192 -14.09 15.92 -8.68
N ASP A 193 -13.35 15.06 -9.39
CA ASP A 193 -13.96 13.95 -10.13
C ASP A 193 -14.51 12.88 -9.19
N VAL A 194 -13.89 12.69 -8.02
CA VAL A 194 -14.41 11.78 -6.99
C VAL A 194 -15.78 12.26 -6.51
N LYS A 195 -15.92 13.56 -6.20
CA LYS A 195 -17.22 14.17 -5.82
C LYS A 195 -18.28 14.00 -6.91
N LYS A 196 -17.88 14.13 -8.17
CA LYS A 196 -18.77 14.05 -9.33
C LYS A 196 -19.25 12.64 -9.63
N PHE A 197 -18.34 11.67 -9.67
CA PHE A 197 -18.63 10.30 -10.14
C PHE A 197 -18.89 9.30 -9.00
N LYS A 198 -18.50 9.63 -7.77
CA LYS A 198 -18.78 8.84 -6.55
C LYS A 198 -19.38 9.75 -5.46
N PRO A 199 -20.60 10.30 -5.67
CA PRO A 199 -21.22 11.21 -4.70
C PRO A 199 -21.39 10.54 -3.33
N GLY A 200 -21.06 11.25 -2.25
CA GLY A 200 -21.11 10.73 -0.88
C GLY A 200 -19.87 9.95 -0.43
N TYR A 201 -18.95 9.61 -1.35
CA TYR A 201 -17.80 8.77 -1.04
C TYR A 201 -16.75 9.49 -0.19
N LEU A 202 -16.46 10.76 -0.50
CA LEU A 202 -15.52 11.56 0.30
C LEU A 202 -16.09 11.89 1.69
N GLU A 203 -17.40 12.12 1.77
CA GLU A 203 -18.12 12.34 3.02
C GLU A 203 -18.08 11.09 3.89
N ALA A 204 -18.31 9.90 3.30
CA ALA A 204 -18.16 8.63 3.97
C ALA A 204 -16.72 8.41 4.44
N THR A 205 -15.72 8.78 3.63
CA THR A 205 -14.30 8.69 4.01
C THR A 205 -13.96 9.55 5.20
N LEU A 206 -14.37 10.81 5.18
CA LEU A 206 -14.17 11.74 6.27
C LEU A 206 -14.84 11.23 7.56
N ASN A 207 -16.07 10.74 7.45
CA ASN A 207 -16.81 10.20 8.59
C ASN A 207 -16.16 8.93 9.16
N TRP A 208 -15.72 8.01 8.30
CA TRP A 208 -15.04 6.78 8.73
C TRP A 208 -13.80 7.13 9.56
N PHE A 209 -12.90 7.99 9.06
CA PHE A 209 -11.72 8.40 9.81
C PHE A 209 -12.03 9.23 11.07
N ARG A 210 -13.15 9.96 11.09
CA ARG A 210 -13.55 10.72 12.28
C ARG A 210 -13.85 9.79 13.44
N VAL A 211 -14.55 8.68 13.19
CA VAL A 211 -15.14 7.86 14.26
C VAL A 211 -14.55 6.46 14.41
N TYR A 212 -13.58 6.02 13.58
CA TYR A 212 -13.10 4.63 13.62
C TYR A 212 -12.48 4.17 14.94
N LYS A 213 -11.96 5.11 15.73
CA LYS A 213 -11.40 4.84 17.06
C LYS A 213 -12.42 5.02 18.20
N VAL A 214 -13.62 5.55 17.92
CA VAL A 214 -14.68 5.75 18.94
C VAL A 214 -15.14 4.44 19.58
N PRO A 215 -15.34 3.33 18.83
CA PRO A 215 -15.62 2.03 19.44
C PRO A 215 -14.50 1.50 20.34
N GLU A 216 -13.27 1.98 20.17
CA GLU A 216 -12.13 1.67 21.05
C GLU A 216 -12.09 2.56 22.31
N GLY A 217 -13.08 3.43 22.52
CA GLY A 217 -13.15 4.37 23.65
C GLY A 217 -12.31 5.64 23.47
N LYS A 218 -11.77 5.90 22.28
CA LYS A 218 -11.03 7.13 21.96
C LYS A 218 -11.98 8.24 21.49
N PRO A 219 -11.59 9.53 21.63
CA PRO A 219 -12.37 10.63 21.06
C PRO A 219 -12.41 10.57 19.52
N GLU A 220 -13.29 11.36 18.93
CA GLU A 220 -13.28 11.58 17.48
C GLU A 220 -11.98 12.24 17.02
N ASN A 221 -11.43 11.73 15.92
CA ASN A 221 -10.25 12.33 15.32
C ASN A 221 -10.57 13.70 14.72
N GLN A 222 -9.55 14.55 14.69
CA GLN A 222 -9.64 15.90 14.12
C GLN A 222 -9.02 15.91 12.73
N PHE A 223 -9.25 17.00 11.99
CA PHE A 223 -8.71 17.16 10.65
C PHE A 223 -8.16 18.56 10.47
N ALA A 224 -7.04 18.69 9.77
CA ALA A 224 -6.60 19.99 9.31
C ALA A 224 -7.53 20.50 8.20
N PHE A 225 -7.41 21.79 7.85
CA PHE A 225 -8.21 22.43 6.80
C PHE A 225 -9.73 22.22 6.96
N ASN A 226 -10.21 22.07 8.19
CA ASN A 226 -11.62 21.80 8.49
C ASN A 226 -12.17 20.53 7.78
N GLY A 227 -11.33 19.51 7.57
CA GLY A 227 -11.71 18.27 6.88
C GLY A 227 -11.82 18.40 5.35
N GLU A 228 -11.32 19.50 4.77
CA GLU A 228 -11.28 19.68 3.31
C GLU A 228 -10.22 18.76 2.68
N PHE A 229 -10.65 17.94 1.72
CA PHE A 229 -9.72 17.22 0.85
C PHE A 229 -8.97 18.20 -0.05
N LYS A 230 -7.63 18.17 -0.03
CA LYS A 230 -6.80 18.95 -0.93
C LYS A 230 -6.67 18.22 -2.27
N ASN A 231 -6.47 19.01 -3.34
CA ASN A 231 -6.41 18.51 -4.71
C ASN A 231 -5.14 17.69 -4.97
N LYS A 232 -5.07 17.10 -6.17
CA LYS A 232 -3.92 16.32 -6.63
C LYS A 232 -2.60 17.08 -6.52
N ALA A 233 -2.57 18.35 -6.92
CA ALA A 233 -1.33 19.14 -6.90
C ALA A 233 -0.75 19.26 -5.48
N PHE A 234 -1.59 19.53 -4.49
CA PHE A 234 -1.16 19.55 -3.09
C PHE A 234 -0.70 18.17 -2.62
N ALA A 235 -1.44 17.11 -2.95
CA ALA A 235 -1.07 15.74 -2.61
C ALA A 235 0.31 15.33 -3.16
N LEU A 236 0.65 15.76 -4.38
CA LEU A 236 1.97 15.49 -4.97
C LEU A 236 3.11 16.19 -4.22
N GLU A 237 2.89 17.40 -3.69
CA GLU A 237 3.89 18.08 -2.84
C GLU A 237 4.07 17.37 -1.49
N VAL A 238 2.98 16.87 -0.89
CA VAL A 238 3.06 16.04 0.33
C VAL A 238 3.89 14.78 0.08
N ILE A 239 3.58 14.03 -0.99
CA ILE A 239 4.33 12.82 -1.38
C ILE A 239 5.81 13.13 -1.61
N LYS A 240 6.11 14.25 -2.27
CA LYS A 240 7.49 14.69 -2.49
C LYS A 240 8.20 14.95 -1.17
N SER A 241 7.54 15.65 -0.24
CA SER A 241 8.11 15.92 1.09
C SER A 241 8.40 14.63 1.86
N THR A 242 7.44 13.71 1.94
CA THR A 242 7.61 12.44 2.67
C THR A 242 8.64 11.52 2.00
N HIS A 243 8.79 11.58 0.67
CA HIS A 243 9.86 10.88 -0.03
C HIS A 243 11.25 11.44 0.32
N GLU A 244 11.41 12.76 0.43
CA GLU A 244 12.67 13.35 0.88
C GLU A 244 13.00 12.99 2.34
N CYS A 245 11.99 12.91 3.22
CA CYS A 245 12.16 12.39 4.58
C CYS A 245 12.65 10.94 4.57
N TRP A 246 12.04 10.07 3.75
CA TRP A 246 12.48 8.68 3.59
C TRP A 246 13.92 8.59 3.06
N LYS A 247 14.33 9.44 2.12
CA LYS A 247 15.73 9.48 1.67
C LYS A 247 16.67 9.83 2.81
N ALA A 248 16.30 10.81 3.65
CA ALA A 248 17.10 11.18 4.80
C ALA A 248 17.21 10.03 5.81
N LEU A 249 16.08 9.35 6.09
CA LEU A 249 16.00 8.15 6.93
C LEU A 249 16.94 7.05 6.42
N LEU A 250 16.78 6.66 5.15
CA LEU A 250 17.50 5.53 4.57
C LEU A 250 19.01 5.79 4.41
N MET A 251 19.41 7.06 4.39
CA MET A 251 20.82 7.49 4.39
C MET A 251 21.36 7.82 5.79
N LYS A 252 20.63 7.44 6.86
CA LYS A 252 21.02 7.64 8.27
C LYS A 252 21.31 9.12 8.61
N LYS A 253 20.59 10.05 7.97
CA LYS A 253 20.70 11.51 8.23
C LYS A 253 19.77 11.98 9.35
N CYS A 254 18.82 11.14 9.77
CA CYS A 254 17.97 11.34 10.93
C CYS A 254 17.85 10.04 11.73
N SER A 255 17.25 10.12 12.93
CA SER A 255 17.01 8.96 13.77
C SER A 255 15.90 8.09 13.16
N ALA A 256 16.19 6.81 12.96
CA ALA A 256 15.19 5.85 12.46
C ALA A 256 14.14 5.46 13.51
N GLY A 257 14.37 5.76 14.80
CA GLY A 257 13.47 5.35 15.88
C GLY A 257 13.20 3.85 15.84
N ALA A 258 11.92 3.48 15.70
CA ALA A 258 11.46 2.09 15.62
C ALA A 258 11.46 1.50 14.19
N ILE A 259 11.83 2.28 13.16
CA ILE A 259 11.77 1.84 11.76
C ILE A 259 12.95 0.94 11.44
N ASN A 260 12.65 -0.23 10.88
CA ASN A 260 13.68 -1.11 10.35
C ASN A 260 14.00 -0.71 8.91
N CYS A 261 15.23 -0.25 8.67
CA CYS A 261 15.69 0.26 7.38
C CYS A 261 16.36 -0.81 6.49
N THR A 262 16.31 -2.09 6.87
CA THR A 262 16.96 -3.17 6.11
C THR A 262 16.40 -3.22 4.69
N ASN A 263 17.27 -3.14 3.71
CA ASN A 263 16.91 -3.10 2.29
C ASN A 263 17.94 -3.89 1.47
N VAL A 264 17.57 -4.27 0.25
CA VAL A 264 18.39 -5.17 -0.57
C VAL A 264 18.71 -4.60 -1.96
N GLN A 265 18.04 -3.53 -2.37
CA GLN A 265 18.22 -2.92 -3.69
C GLN A 265 18.84 -1.52 -3.65
N VAL A 266 18.87 -0.86 -2.49
CA VAL A 266 19.42 0.49 -2.37
C VAL A 266 20.90 0.42 -1.99
N CYS A 267 21.77 0.19 -2.98
CA CYS A 267 23.19 -0.11 -2.75
C CYS A 267 23.97 0.95 -1.95
N ASP A 268 23.59 2.22 -2.05
CA ASP A 268 24.25 3.31 -1.31
C ASP A 268 23.72 3.47 0.13
N SER A 269 22.71 2.69 0.52
CA SER A 269 22.17 2.71 1.88
C SER A 269 23.13 2.03 2.86
N PRO A 270 23.44 2.64 4.02
CA PRO A 270 24.19 1.98 5.08
C PRO A 270 23.45 0.78 5.71
N PHE A 271 22.18 0.56 5.36
CA PHE A 271 21.35 -0.55 5.83
C PHE A 271 21.16 -1.64 4.76
N HIS A 272 21.88 -1.55 3.64
CA HIS A 272 21.84 -2.54 2.59
C HIS A 272 22.36 -3.90 3.10
N CYS A 273 21.59 -4.95 2.90
CA CYS A 273 22.02 -6.33 3.13
C CYS A 273 22.11 -7.10 1.81
N THR A 274 22.77 -8.25 1.85
CA THR A 274 22.87 -9.19 0.74
C THR A 274 21.60 -10.04 0.62
N GLN A 275 21.40 -10.66 -0.55
CA GLN A 275 20.28 -11.59 -0.75
C GLN A 275 20.35 -12.84 0.14
N ASP A 276 21.55 -13.28 0.52
CA ASP A 276 21.72 -14.42 1.43
C ASP A 276 21.34 -14.04 2.87
N GLU A 277 21.75 -12.86 3.34
CA GLU A 277 21.29 -12.32 4.64
C GLU A 277 19.77 -12.13 4.66
N ALA A 278 19.20 -11.57 3.59
CA ALA A 278 17.76 -11.44 3.45
C ALA A 278 17.04 -12.80 3.51
N ARG A 279 17.59 -13.84 2.87
CA ARG A 279 17.05 -15.20 2.93
C ARG A 279 17.08 -15.76 4.36
N SER A 280 18.21 -15.60 5.06
CA SER A 280 18.35 -16.04 6.45
C SER A 280 17.34 -15.38 7.38
N LEU A 281 17.07 -14.08 7.20
CA LEU A 281 16.05 -13.34 7.97
C LEU A 281 14.63 -13.93 7.78
N VAL A 282 14.28 -14.32 6.55
CA VAL A 282 12.96 -14.92 6.28
C VAL A 282 12.86 -16.35 6.83
N GLU A 283 13.95 -17.10 6.83
CA GLU A 283 14.01 -18.47 7.33
C GLU A 283 14.00 -18.55 8.87
N SER A 284 14.54 -17.55 9.57
CA SER A 284 14.51 -17.52 11.04
C SER A 284 13.11 -17.32 11.61
N VAL A 285 12.19 -16.65 10.88
CA VAL A 285 10.80 -16.45 11.31
C VAL A 285 10.02 -17.78 11.42
N SER A 286 10.44 -18.83 10.69
CA SER A 286 9.84 -20.16 10.83
C SER A 286 10.25 -20.94 12.08
N PHE A 287 11.32 -20.55 12.77
CA PHE A 287 11.92 -21.35 13.87
C PHE A 287 11.37 -21.04 15.26
N SER A 288 10.67 -19.92 15.44
CA SER A 288 10.13 -19.50 16.75
C SER A 288 9.01 -20.40 17.31
N LEU A 289 8.60 -21.45 16.57
CA LEU A 289 7.58 -22.41 17.00
C LEU A 289 8.12 -23.60 17.82
N ASN A 290 9.45 -23.79 17.91
CA ASN A 290 10.02 -25.01 18.50
C ASN A 290 10.75 -24.82 19.84
N GLU A 291 10.94 -23.59 20.34
CA GLU A 291 11.67 -23.37 21.61
C GLU A 291 10.77 -23.14 22.84
N GLU A 292 9.48 -22.83 22.68
CA GLU A 292 8.58 -22.59 23.83
C GLU A 292 7.81 -23.84 24.30
N SER A 293 8.02 -25.03 23.73
CA SER A 293 7.27 -26.25 24.09
C SER A 293 8.07 -27.32 24.87
N ASN A 294 9.27 -27.02 25.38
CA ASN A 294 10.16 -28.02 26.00
C ASN A 294 10.63 -27.72 27.44
N GLU A 295 10.00 -26.81 28.18
CA GLU A 295 10.41 -26.52 29.59
C GLU A 295 9.36 -26.81 30.68
N GLU A 296 8.24 -27.48 30.39
CA GLU A 296 7.32 -27.97 31.43
C GLU A 296 7.09 -29.48 31.36
N GLU A 297 8.15 -30.28 31.56
CA GLU A 297 7.99 -31.65 32.05
C GLU A 297 9.24 -32.11 32.83
N GLN A 298 9.56 -31.40 33.92
CA GLN A 298 10.40 -31.92 35.01
C GLN A 298 10.40 -30.97 36.23
N ALA A 299 9.38 -31.08 37.09
CA ALA A 299 9.43 -30.82 38.54
C ALA A 299 8.17 -31.34 39.23
#